data_AF-A0A934K4Y7-F1
#
_entry.id   AF-A0A934K4Y7-F1
#
_cell.length_a   1.000
_cell.length_b   1.000
_cell.length_c   1.000
_cell.angle_alpha   90.00
_cell.angle_beta   90.00
_cell.angle_gamma   90.00
#
_symmetry.space_group_name_H-M   'P 1'
#
loop_
_entity.id
_entity.type
_entity.pdbx_description
1 polymer ?
#
loop_
_entity_poly.entity_id
_entity_poly.type
_entity_poly.pdbx_seq_one_letter_code
_entity_poly.pdbx_strand_id
1 'polypeptide(L)'
;MTVKDHLKLSGVMAGAALPWLRKDVWIPLTSSVLVDVDHYLWHSVAHRTLSLRAATRYFGRANPRQPAQSRLLHHPLLIGAVIIAAAASRSRALRLITSGVLFHVSLDLFHVRQTARLKRSLIGSAQGVCESCRRRDGALELHTLRFAGNPLVKYRPRNFTVLCSSCHERAHDEALAL
;
A
#
# COMPACT_ATOMS: atom_id res chain seq x y z
N MET A 1 0.49 0.43 0.67
CA MET A 1 1.46 -0.28 1.56
C MET A 1 2.08 -1.43 0.76
N THR A 2 2.91 -2.32 1.33
CA THR A 2 3.29 -3.55 0.59
C THR A 2 2.31 -4.67 0.92
N VAL A 3 2.09 -5.63 0.01
CA VAL A 3 1.24 -6.82 0.26
C VAL A 3 1.64 -7.56 1.54
N LYS A 4 2.95 -7.60 1.85
CA LYS A 4 3.45 -8.18 3.10
C LYS A 4 2.97 -7.44 4.35
N ASP A 5 2.85 -6.12 4.27
CA ASP A 5 2.33 -5.31 5.39
C ASP A 5 0.84 -5.58 5.60
N HIS A 6 0.05 -5.67 4.52
CA HIS A 6 -1.37 -6.03 4.59
C HIS A 6 -1.53 -7.41 5.23
N LEU A 7 -0.81 -8.43 4.74
CA LEU A 7 -0.88 -9.79 5.31
C LEU A 7 -0.53 -9.81 6.81
N LYS A 8 0.53 -9.11 7.23
CA LYS A 8 0.93 -9.03 8.64
C LYS A 8 -0.13 -8.36 9.50
N LEU A 9 -0.63 -7.19 9.09
CA LEU A 9 -1.58 -6.42 9.88
C LEU A 9 -2.96 -7.09 9.90
N SER A 10 -3.42 -7.65 8.78
CA SER A 10 -4.65 -8.44 8.73
C SER A 10 -4.55 -9.70 9.57
N GLY A 11 -3.39 -10.37 9.59
CA GLY A 11 -3.13 -11.51 10.47
C GLY A 11 -3.17 -11.15 11.96
N VAL A 12 -2.54 -10.03 12.35
CA VAL A 12 -2.58 -9.52 13.74
C VAL A 12 -4.02 -9.19 14.15
N MET A 13 -4.77 -8.49 13.29
CA MET A 13 -6.16 -8.14 13.58
C MET A 13 -7.09 -9.35 13.60
N ALA A 14 -6.85 -10.35 12.75
CA ALA A 14 -7.57 -11.61 12.82
C ALA A 14 -7.28 -12.33 14.15
N GLY A 15 -6.02 -12.42 14.55
CA GLY A 15 -5.65 -12.98 15.85
C GLY A 15 -6.32 -12.26 17.02
N ALA A 16 -6.35 -10.93 16.98
CA ALA A 16 -7.08 -10.13 17.95
C ALA A 16 -8.59 -10.42 17.93
N ALA A 17 -9.21 -10.53 16.75
CA ALA A 17 -10.64 -10.77 16.61
C ALA A 17 -11.09 -12.22 16.89
N LEU A 18 -10.14 -13.15 17.02
CA LEU A 18 -10.40 -14.58 17.18
C LEU A 18 -11.33 -14.95 18.36
N PRO A 19 -11.23 -14.34 19.56
CA PRO A 19 -12.12 -14.65 20.68
C PRO A 19 -13.60 -14.38 20.38
N TRP A 20 -13.88 -13.38 19.53
CA TRP A 20 -15.24 -12.95 19.18
C TRP A 20 -15.77 -13.64 17.93
N LEU A 21 -14.95 -13.74 16.88
CA LEU A 21 -15.38 -14.28 15.58
C LEU A 21 -15.19 -15.80 15.46
N ARG A 22 -14.33 -16.40 16.28
CA ARG A 22 -14.01 -17.82 16.24
C ARG A 22 -13.67 -18.27 14.81
N LYS A 23 -14.39 -19.26 14.27
CA LYS A 23 -14.20 -19.77 12.91
C LYS A 23 -14.49 -18.75 11.81
N ASP A 24 -15.32 -17.74 12.08
CA ASP A 24 -15.72 -16.76 11.08
C ASP A 24 -14.62 -15.72 10.81
N VAL A 25 -13.54 -15.71 11.61
CA VAL A 25 -12.39 -14.80 11.45
C VAL A 25 -11.72 -14.93 10.09
N TRP A 26 -11.82 -16.10 9.46
CA TRP A 26 -11.27 -16.34 8.13
C TRP A 26 -11.95 -15.50 7.06
N ILE A 27 -13.22 -15.11 7.24
CA ILE A 27 -13.97 -14.31 6.27
C ILE A 27 -13.36 -12.90 6.12
N PRO A 28 -13.26 -12.06 7.18
CA PRO A 28 -12.64 -10.74 7.06
C PRO A 28 -11.14 -10.81 6.77
N LEU A 29 -10.43 -11.83 7.27
CA LEU A 29 -9.02 -12.01 6.93
C LEU A 29 -8.83 -12.25 5.42
N THR A 30 -9.59 -13.19 4.87
CA THR A 30 -9.50 -13.54 3.45
C THR A 30 -9.98 -12.39 2.58
N SER A 31 -11.11 -11.75 2.92
CA SER A 31 -11.59 -10.62 2.13
C SER A 31 -10.64 -9.44 2.18
N SER A 32 -9.98 -9.17 3.31
CA SER A 32 -8.94 -8.12 3.41
C SER A 32 -7.75 -8.40 2.50
N VAL A 33 -7.28 -9.65 2.43
CA VAL A 33 -6.12 -10.00 1.59
C VAL A 33 -6.49 -10.07 0.11
N LEU A 34 -7.70 -10.54 -0.22
CA LEU A 34 -8.14 -10.69 -1.60
C LEU A 34 -8.35 -9.35 -2.33
N VAL A 35 -8.50 -8.22 -1.61
CA VAL A 35 -8.56 -6.90 -2.26
C VAL A 35 -7.30 -6.63 -3.07
N ASP A 36 -6.12 -7.09 -2.62
CA ASP A 36 -4.84 -6.93 -3.32
C ASP A 36 -4.68 -7.81 -4.57
N VAL A 37 -5.63 -8.70 -4.88
CA VAL A 37 -5.52 -9.60 -6.04
C VAL A 37 -5.52 -8.82 -7.36
N ASP A 38 -6.14 -7.65 -7.41
CA ASP A 38 -6.12 -6.79 -8.60
C ASP A 38 -4.70 -6.37 -9.02
N HIS A 39 -3.79 -6.15 -8.05
CA HIS A 39 -2.39 -5.87 -8.31
C HIS A 39 -1.69 -7.06 -8.97
N TYR A 40 -1.98 -8.28 -8.49
CA TYR A 40 -1.43 -9.50 -9.07
C TYR A 40 -1.98 -9.77 -10.48
N LEU A 41 -3.29 -9.61 -10.67
CA LEU A 41 -3.94 -9.76 -11.98
C LEU A 41 -3.37 -8.74 -12.97
N TRP A 42 -3.24 -7.49 -12.56
CA TRP A 42 -2.63 -6.45 -13.39
C TRP A 42 -1.18 -6.79 -13.74
N HIS A 43 -0.35 -7.19 -12.77
CA HIS A 43 1.03 -7.58 -13.05
C HIS A 43 1.10 -8.76 -14.02
N SER A 44 0.19 -9.71 -13.88
CA SER A 44 0.13 -10.88 -14.75
C SER A 44 -0.19 -10.51 -16.19
N VAL A 45 -1.11 -9.58 -16.40
CA VAL A 45 -1.46 -9.06 -17.72
C VAL A 45 -0.34 -8.20 -18.30
N ALA A 46 0.19 -7.26 -17.50
CA ALA A 46 1.21 -6.30 -17.93
C ALA A 46 2.55 -6.95 -18.27
N HIS A 47 2.97 -7.96 -17.50
CA HIS A 47 4.25 -8.65 -17.66
C HIS A 47 4.12 -10.06 -18.26
N ARG A 48 2.92 -10.46 -18.71
CA ARG A 48 2.63 -11.77 -19.33
C ARG A 48 3.17 -12.95 -18.49
N THR A 49 3.03 -12.87 -17.15
CA THR A 49 3.60 -13.87 -16.23
C THR A 49 2.69 -14.14 -15.04
N LEU A 50 2.47 -15.42 -14.72
CA LEU A 50 1.72 -15.86 -13.53
C LEU A 50 2.65 -16.13 -12.33
N SER A 51 3.83 -15.51 -12.31
CA SER A 51 4.77 -15.69 -11.20
C SER A 51 4.42 -14.77 -10.03
N LEU A 52 3.85 -15.35 -8.96
CA LEU A 52 3.61 -14.63 -7.70
C LEU A 52 4.92 -14.08 -7.11
N ARG A 53 6.04 -14.80 -7.29
CA ARG A 53 7.37 -14.33 -6.86
C ARG A 53 7.80 -13.08 -7.63
N ALA A 54 7.54 -13.02 -8.93
CA ALA A 54 7.84 -11.84 -9.74
C ALA A 54 6.97 -10.64 -9.31
N ALA A 55 5.66 -10.85 -9.14
CA ALA A 55 4.74 -9.80 -8.70
C ALA A 55 5.10 -9.24 -7.31
N THR A 56 5.38 -10.12 -6.34
CA THR A 56 5.78 -9.71 -4.99
C THR A 56 7.12 -8.97 -4.97
N ARG A 57 8.05 -9.31 -5.87
CA ARG A 57 9.28 -8.53 -6.07
C ARG A 57 8.99 -7.17 -6.69
N TYR A 58 8.18 -7.10 -7.74
CA TYR A 58 7.79 -5.86 -8.42
C TYR A 58 7.13 -4.87 -7.45
N PHE A 59 6.09 -5.31 -6.73
CA PHE A 59 5.39 -4.48 -5.76
C PHE A 59 6.16 -4.26 -4.45
N GLY A 60 7.24 -5.02 -4.24
CA GLY A 60 8.16 -4.83 -3.12
C GLY A 60 9.23 -3.76 -3.36
N ARG A 61 9.36 -3.22 -4.58
CA ARG A 61 10.33 -2.16 -4.91
C ARG A 61 9.94 -0.83 -4.26
N ALA A 62 10.89 0.10 -4.18
CA ALA A 62 10.60 1.46 -3.75
C ALA A 62 9.72 2.10 -4.82
N ASN A 63 8.48 2.43 -4.47
CA ASN A 63 7.57 3.23 -5.30
C ASN A 63 7.38 2.73 -6.77
N PRO A 64 6.97 1.47 -6.99
CA PRO A 64 6.67 0.99 -8.34
C PRO A 64 5.56 1.84 -8.95
N ARG A 65 5.68 2.15 -10.25
CA ARG A 65 4.58 2.81 -10.98
C ARG A 65 3.34 1.91 -10.88
N GLN A 66 2.31 2.40 -10.21
CA GLN A 66 1.01 1.74 -10.07
C GLN A 66 -0.01 2.50 -10.92
N PRO A 67 -0.29 2.06 -12.16
CA PRO A 67 -1.30 2.70 -12.98
C PRO A 67 -2.68 2.53 -12.32
N ALA A 68 -3.59 3.47 -12.53
CA ALA A 68 -4.94 3.43 -11.94
C ALA A 68 -5.69 2.11 -12.24
N GLN A 69 -5.38 1.47 -13.36
CA GLN A 69 -5.93 0.19 -13.79
C GLN A 69 -5.53 -0.99 -12.88
N SER A 70 -4.45 -0.88 -12.12
CA SER A 70 -3.99 -1.92 -11.18
C SER A 70 -4.78 -1.93 -9.86
N ARG A 71 -5.81 -1.10 -9.74
CA ARG A 71 -6.55 -0.81 -8.50
C ARG A 71 -8.07 -0.93 -8.65
N LEU A 72 -8.53 -1.88 -9.49
CA LEU A 72 -9.95 -2.07 -9.74
C LEU A 72 -10.72 -2.37 -8.44
N LEU A 73 -10.24 -3.29 -7.60
CA LEU A 73 -10.91 -3.67 -6.36
C LEU A 73 -10.82 -2.58 -5.27
N HIS A 74 -9.94 -1.60 -5.49
CA HIS A 74 -9.80 -0.41 -4.67
C HIS A 74 -10.67 0.76 -5.17
N HIS A 75 -11.44 0.55 -6.24
CA HIS A 75 -12.24 1.62 -6.83
C HIS A 75 -13.38 2.03 -5.88
N PRO A 76 -13.56 3.34 -5.59
CA PRO A 76 -14.55 3.81 -4.62
C PRO A 76 -15.99 3.33 -4.91
N LEU A 77 -16.34 3.22 -6.19
CA LEU A 77 -17.66 2.71 -6.60
C LEU A 77 -17.88 1.24 -6.22
N LEU A 78 -16.87 0.37 -6.39
CA LEU A 78 -17.00 -1.03 -6.02
C LEU A 78 -17.05 -1.21 -4.51
N ILE A 79 -16.21 -0.46 -3.78
CA ILE A 79 -16.25 -0.43 -2.31
C ILE A 79 -17.63 0.06 -1.84
N GLY A 80 -18.14 1.14 -2.43
CA GLY A 80 -19.46 1.68 -2.14
C GLY A 80 -20.58 0.68 -2.39
N ALA A 81 -20.54 -0.03 -3.53
CA ALA A 81 -21.50 -1.08 -3.85
C ALA A 81 -21.48 -2.22 -2.83
N VAL A 82 -20.30 -2.68 -2.40
CA VAL A 82 -20.16 -3.73 -1.36
C VAL A 82 -20.75 -3.25 -0.03
N ILE A 83 -20.47 -2.01 0.37
CA ILE A 83 -21.01 -1.42 1.60
C ILE A 83 -22.53 -1.32 1.55
N ILE A 84 -23.09 -0.81 0.45
CA ILE A 84 -24.53 -0.67 0.25
C ILE A 84 -25.20 -2.04 0.28
N ALA A 85 -24.64 -3.02 -0.44
CA ALA A 85 -25.17 -4.38 -0.45
C ALA A 85 -25.13 -5.01 0.96
N ALA A 86 -24.05 -4.80 1.72
CA ALA A 86 -23.94 -5.27 3.09
C ALA A 86 -24.95 -4.63 4.04
N ALA A 87 -25.19 -3.33 3.90
CA ALA A 87 -26.15 -2.57 4.70
C ALA A 87 -27.61 -2.92 4.36
N ALA A 88 -27.91 -3.11 3.07
CA ALA A 88 -29.24 -3.49 2.60
C ALA A 88 -29.56 -4.97 2.91
N SER A 89 -28.54 -5.82 3.02
CA SER A 89 -28.73 -7.24 3.34
C SER A 89 -28.76 -7.49 4.85
N ARG A 90 -29.46 -8.55 5.27
CA ARG A 90 -29.29 -9.14 6.62
C ARG A 90 -28.14 -10.17 6.68
N SER A 91 -27.36 -10.32 5.61
CA SER A 91 -26.33 -11.35 5.50
C SER A 91 -25.17 -11.07 6.45
N ARG A 92 -24.96 -11.96 7.42
CA ARG A 92 -23.78 -11.93 8.30
C ARG A 92 -22.49 -12.07 7.50
N ALA A 93 -22.47 -12.95 6.49
CA ALA A 93 -21.31 -13.16 5.64
C ALA A 93 -20.92 -11.88 4.90
N LEU A 94 -21.90 -11.16 4.32
CA LEU A 94 -21.62 -9.93 3.58
C LEU A 94 -21.09 -8.81 4.48
N ARG A 95 -21.59 -8.71 5.73
CA ARG A 95 -21.05 -7.79 6.74
C ARG A 95 -19.61 -8.13 7.11
N LEU A 96 -19.28 -9.41 7.27
CA LEU A 96 -17.91 -9.86 7.57
C LEU A 96 -16.96 -9.60 6.39
N ILE A 97 -17.38 -9.89 5.15
CA ILE A 97 -16.61 -9.56 3.94
C ILE A 97 -16.31 -8.07 3.92
N THR A 98 -17.34 -7.25 4.11
CA THR A 98 -17.24 -5.78 4.12
C THR A 98 -16.31 -5.29 5.21
N SER A 99 -16.32 -5.91 6.40
CA SER A 99 -15.38 -5.52 7.47
C SER A 99 -13.91 -5.74 7.08
N GLY A 100 -13.59 -6.84 6.39
CA GLY A 100 -12.24 -7.07 5.87
C GLY A 100 -11.84 -6.09 4.76
N VAL A 101 -12.77 -5.78 3.85
CA VAL A 101 -12.56 -4.76 2.80
C VAL A 101 -12.32 -3.39 3.43
N LEU A 102 -13.15 -2.97 4.38
CA LEU A 102 -13.00 -1.70 5.09
C LEU A 102 -11.69 -1.62 5.86
N PHE A 103 -11.28 -2.72 6.50
CA PHE A 103 -10.00 -2.79 7.17
C PHE A 103 -8.84 -2.58 6.20
N HIS A 104 -8.85 -3.27 5.05
CA HIS A 104 -7.85 -3.10 3.99
C HIS A 104 -7.76 -1.65 3.50
N VAL A 105 -8.90 -1.07 3.12
CA VAL A 105 -8.98 0.33 2.66
C VAL A 105 -8.50 1.30 3.73
N SER A 106 -8.79 1.04 5.00
CA SER A 106 -8.30 1.86 6.12
C SER A 106 -6.78 1.84 6.25
N LEU A 107 -6.13 0.69 6.02
CA LEU A 107 -4.67 0.57 5.98
C LEU A 107 -4.09 1.42 4.84
N ASP A 108 -4.71 1.41 3.66
CA ASP A 108 -4.29 2.24 2.54
C ASP A 108 -4.44 3.73 2.81
N LEU A 109 -5.59 4.14 3.37
CA LEU A 109 -5.81 5.53 3.77
C LEU A 109 -4.80 5.98 4.81
N PHE A 110 -4.51 5.12 5.80
CA PHE A 110 -3.46 5.38 6.79
C PHE A 110 -2.11 5.56 6.12
N HIS A 111 -1.74 4.65 5.22
CA HIS A 111 -0.48 4.73 4.48
C HIS A 111 -0.34 6.02 3.68
N VAL A 112 -1.36 6.40 2.91
CA VAL A 112 -1.38 7.64 2.12
C VAL A 112 -1.23 8.85 3.02
N ARG A 113 -1.98 8.92 4.13
CA ARG A 113 -1.92 10.04 5.08
C ARG A 113 -0.54 10.17 5.73
N GLN A 114 0.04 9.06 6.20
CA GLN A 114 1.37 9.06 6.82
C GLN A 114 2.45 9.47 5.82
N THR A 115 2.38 8.95 4.60
CA THR A 115 3.35 9.29 3.53
C THR A 115 3.24 10.76 3.14
N ALA A 116 2.02 11.30 3.01
CA ALA A 116 1.79 12.72 2.73
C ALA A 116 2.25 13.64 3.88
N ARG A 117 2.05 13.23 5.14
CA ARG A 117 2.58 13.95 6.31
C ARG A 117 4.11 13.96 6.30
N LEU A 118 4.72 12.80 6.05
CA LEU A 118 6.17 12.66 6.01
C LEU A 118 6.80 13.47 4.88
N LYS A 119 6.22 13.39 3.67
CA LYS A 119 6.63 14.20 2.51
C LYS A 119 6.61 15.69 2.85
N ARG A 120 5.51 16.20 3.42
CA ARG A 120 5.42 17.61 3.83
C ARG A 120 6.46 18.00 4.87
N SER A 121 6.67 17.16 5.89
CA SER A 121 7.67 17.40 6.93
C SER A 121 9.08 17.49 6.36
N LEU A 122 9.47 16.54 5.50
CA LEU A 122 10.82 16.49 4.92
C LEU A 122 11.06 17.61 3.91
N ILE A 123 10.07 17.93 3.07
CA ILE A 123 10.16 19.09 2.16
C ILE A 123 10.31 20.39 2.95
N GLY A 124 9.58 20.53 4.06
CA GLY A 124 9.70 21.67 4.97
C GLY A 124 11.11 21.77 5.58
N SER A 125 11.64 20.67 6.12
CA SER A 125 13.00 20.62 6.68
C SER A 125 14.09 20.87 5.62
N ALA A 126 13.90 20.38 4.40
CA ALA A 126 14.80 20.60 3.27
C ALA A 126 14.60 21.97 2.59
N GLN A 127 13.64 22.78 3.04
CA GLN A 127 13.34 24.11 2.48
C GLN A 127 13.11 24.11 0.96
N GLY A 128 12.49 23.04 0.43
CA GLY A 128 12.26 22.88 -1.00
C GLY A 128 13.53 22.60 -1.82
N VAL A 129 14.61 22.15 -1.19
CA VAL A 129 15.88 21.80 -1.85
C VAL A 129 16.03 20.28 -1.96
N CYS A 130 16.46 19.81 -3.13
CA CYS A 130 16.79 18.40 -3.34
C CYS A 130 18.02 18.00 -2.49
N GLU A 131 17.90 16.92 -1.70
CA GLU A 131 19.00 16.49 -0.82
C GLU A 131 20.21 15.94 -1.58
N SER A 132 20.02 15.44 -2.80
CA SER A 132 21.10 14.90 -3.64
C SER A 132 21.84 15.99 -4.43
N CYS A 133 21.14 16.76 -5.27
CA CYS A 133 21.80 17.74 -6.16
C CYS A 133 21.77 19.19 -5.65
N ARG A 134 21.19 19.45 -4.47
CA ARG A 134 21.10 20.77 -3.83
C ARG A 134 20.39 21.87 -4.64
N ARG A 135 19.67 21.51 -5.71
CA ARG A 135 18.81 22.44 -6.46
C ARG A 135 17.47 22.64 -5.77
N ARG A 136 16.96 23.88 -5.78
CA ARG A 136 15.60 24.19 -5.33
C ARG A 136 14.61 23.72 -6.39
N ASP A 137 13.57 23.01 -5.96
CA ASP A 137 12.54 22.47 -6.84
C ASP A 137 11.19 22.48 -6.10
N GLY A 138 10.13 22.90 -6.79
CA GLY A 138 8.76 22.88 -6.24
C GLY A 138 8.14 21.48 -6.27
N ALA A 139 8.67 20.57 -7.08
CA ALA A 139 8.13 19.24 -7.33
C ALA A 139 8.97 18.13 -6.67
N LEU A 140 9.40 18.31 -5.42
CA LEU A 140 10.14 17.27 -4.70
C LEU A 140 9.29 16.01 -4.47
N GLU A 141 9.92 14.86 -4.62
CA GLU A 141 9.36 13.53 -4.43
C GLU A 141 10.02 12.84 -3.23
N LEU A 142 9.25 11.99 -2.56
CA LEU A 142 9.73 11.21 -1.43
C LEU A 142 10.34 9.91 -1.95
N HIS A 143 11.63 9.70 -1.68
CA HIS A 143 12.34 8.48 -2.01
C HIS A 143 12.59 7.63 -0.76
N THR A 144 12.49 6.30 -0.88
CA THR A 144 12.72 5.38 0.24
C THR A 144 14.17 4.91 0.22
N LEU A 145 14.95 5.28 1.23
CA LEU A 145 16.36 4.86 1.40
C LEU A 145 16.49 3.47 2.03
N ARG A 146 15.64 3.15 3.01
CA ARG A 146 15.74 1.91 3.79
C ARG A 146 14.38 1.25 3.93
N PHE A 147 14.31 -0.02 3.55
CA PHE A 147 13.12 -0.83 3.74
C PHE A 147 13.02 -1.32 5.19
N ALA A 148 12.06 -0.78 5.92
CA ALA A 148 11.69 -1.34 7.20
C ALA A 148 10.78 -2.57 7.00
N GLY A 149 11.22 -3.74 7.47
CA GLY A 149 10.38 -4.94 7.48
C GLY A 149 9.24 -4.92 8.51
N ASN A 150 9.23 -3.90 9.39
CA ASN A 150 8.21 -3.69 10.41
C ASN A 150 7.36 -2.44 10.08
N PRO A 151 6.03 -2.58 9.93
CA PRO A 151 5.12 -1.47 9.63
C PRO A 151 5.23 -0.28 10.60
N LEU A 152 5.52 -0.54 11.89
CA LEU A 152 5.57 0.48 12.94
C LEU A 152 6.75 1.44 12.80
N VAL A 153 7.87 0.96 12.26
CA VAL A 153 9.09 1.78 12.07
C VAL A 153 9.24 2.27 10.63
N LYS A 154 8.29 1.90 9.76
CA LYS A 154 8.31 2.22 8.33
C LYS A 154 8.35 3.71 8.07
N TYR A 155 7.48 4.48 8.74
CA TYR A 155 7.31 5.93 8.52
C TYR A 155 8.33 6.81 9.26
N ARG A 156 9.46 6.25 9.73
CA ARG A 156 10.50 7.06 10.38
C ARG A 156 11.23 7.92 9.33
N PRO A 157 11.46 9.23 9.59
CA PRO A 157 12.11 10.14 8.63
C PRO A 157 13.44 9.62 8.08
N ARG A 158 14.26 9.00 8.93
CA ARG A 158 15.56 8.39 8.56
C ARG A 158 15.50 7.33 7.45
N ASN A 159 14.31 6.79 7.14
CA ASN A 159 14.15 5.81 6.07
C ASN A 159 13.88 6.45 4.70
N PHE A 160 13.76 7.79 4.64
CA PHE A 160 13.38 8.52 3.45
C PHE A 160 14.26 9.75 3.22
N THR A 161 14.26 10.22 1.98
CA THR A 161 14.87 11.47 1.55
C THR A 161 13.94 12.16 0.56
N VAL A 162 14.12 13.48 0.35
CA VAL A 162 13.41 14.22 -0.70
C VAL A 162 14.33 14.53 -1.88
N LEU A 163 13.89 14.18 -3.08
CA LEU A 163 14.65 14.31 -4.32
C LEU A 163 13.82 15.05 -5.38
N CYS A 164 14.48 15.80 -6.27
CA CYS A 164 13.83 16.25 -7.51
C CYS A 164 13.58 15.06 -8.45
N SER A 165 12.65 15.20 -9.39
CA SER A 165 12.26 14.15 -10.34
C SER A 165 13.46 13.46 -11.00
N SER A 166 14.40 14.24 -11.56
CA SER A 166 15.62 13.71 -12.20
C SER A 166 16.54 12.93 -11.27
N CYS A 167 16.69 13.33 -10.00
CA CYS A 167 17.49 12.57 -9.03
C CYS A 167 16.74 11.34 -8.54
N HIS A 168 15.41 11.42 -8.45
CA HIS A 168 14.56 10.31 -8.04
C HIS A 168 14.58 9.19 -9.08
N GLU A 169 14.48 9.52 -10.38
CA GLU A 169 14.58 8.54 -11.46
C GLU A 169 15.94 7.84 -11.48
N ARG A 170 17.04 8.61 -11.40
CA ARG A 170 18.40 8.04 -11.32
C ARG A 170 18.59 7.11 -10.12
N ALA A 171 18.02 7.47 -8.97
CA ALA A 171 18.09 6.62 -7.77
C ALA A 171 17.35 5.27 -7.96
N HIS A 172 16.29 5.22 -8.79
CA HIS A 172 15.67 3.96 -9.16
C HIS A 172 16.52 3.14 -10.13
N ASP A 173 17.17 3.79 -11.09
CA ASP A 173 18.05 3.10 -12.06
C ASP A 173 19.27 2.48 -11.36
N GLU A 174 19.90 3.21 -10.43
CA GLU A 174 21.00 2.69 -9.62
C GLU A 174 20.56 1.55 -8.68
N ALA A 175 19.36 1.64 -8.10
CA ALA A 175 18.80 0.57 -7.27
C ALA A 175 18.37 -0.66 -8.07
N LEU A 176 18.20 -0.54 -9.39
CA LEU A 176 17.92 -1.65 -10.32
C LEU A 176 19.20 -2.31 -10.86
N ALA A 177 20.36 -1.66 -10.73
CA ALA A 177 21.67 -2.17 -11.15
C ALA A 177 22.36 -3.04 -10.08
N LEU A 178 21.79 -3.14 -8.88
CA LEU A 178 22.21 -3.98 -7.74
C LEU A 178 21.24 -5.15 -7.53
#